data_AF-A0A3N5LPG0-F1
#
_entry.id   AF-A0A3N5LPG0-F1
#
_cell.length_a   1.000
_cell.length_b   1.000
_cell.length_c   1.000
_cell.angle_alpha   90.00
_cell.angle_beta   90.00
_cell.angle_gamma   90.00
#
_symmetry.space_group_name_H-M   'P 1'
#
loop_
_entity.id
_entity.type
_entity.pdbx_description
1 polymer ?
#
loop_
_entity_poly.entity_id
_entity_poly.type
_entity_poly.pdbx_seq_one_letter_code
_entity_poly.pdbx_strand_id
1 'polypeptide(L)'
;MIALMFRYFIRFAGILVLLFSFVPSTTTARSQVDEAAGLRVVRSDSRGLLLALDTPDFDLTGVQAGGEIYQRLEVPGAALTGAAGSPQLPAVSAVIGVPPGASVSWNFVEVQPRQLSGRTLLAPAPSP
;
A
#
# COMPACT_ATOMS: atom_id res chain seq x y z
N MET A 1 62.88 11.98 -26.36
CA MET A 1 62.53 11.58 -24.98
C MET A 1 61.04 11.74 -24.64
N ILE A 2 60.30 12.67 -25.24
CA ILE A 2 58.86 12.94 -24.98
C ILE A 2 57.90 11.81 -25.43
N ALA A 3 58.23 11.08 -26.50
CA ALA A 3 57.35 10.04 -27.07
C ALA A 3 57.24 8.74 -26.23
N LEU A 4 58.19 8.48 -25.32
CA LEU A 4 58.17 7.28 -24.47
C LEU A 4 57.31 7.48 -23.21
N MET A 5 57.21 8.71 -22.68
CA MET A 5 56.36 9.04 -21.53
C MET A 5 54.87 9.03 -21.87
N PHE A 6 54.49 9.46 -23.07
CA PHE A 6 53.07 9.51 -23.51
C PHE A 6 52.47 8.10 -23.68
N ARG A 7 53.28 7.12 -24.10
CA ARG A 7 52.87 5.71 -24.23
C ARG A 7 52.63 5.02 -22.87
N TYR A 8 53.37 5.39 -21.83
CA TYR A 8 53.14 4.89 -20.47
C TYR A 8 51.92 5.55 -19.81
N PHE A 9 51.70 6.85 -20.06
CA PHE A 9 50.54 7.57 -19.54
C PHE A 9 49.20 7.00 -20.08
N ILE A 10 49.16 6.63 -21.37
CA ILE A 10 47.97 6.02 -22.00
C ILE A 10 47.71 4.59 -21.47
N ARG A 11 48.76 3.81 -21.11
CA ARG A 11 48.58 2.47 -20.53
C ARG A 11 48.12 2.50 -19.07
N PHE A 12 48.54 3.50 -18.29
CA PHE A 12 48.02 3.72 -16.94
C PHE A 12 46.56 4.20 -16.94
N ALA A 13 46.19 5.07 -17.89
CA ALA A 13 44.80 5.50 -18.06
C ALA A 13 43.86 4.35 -18.47
N GLY A 14 44.34 3.39 -19.28
CA GLY A 14 43.56 2.21 -19.68
C GLY A 14 43.26 1.23 -18.55
N ILE A 15 44.19 1.03 -17.59
CA ILE A 15 43.99 0.14 -16.44
C ILE A 15 43.05 0.76 -15.40
N LEU A 16 43.07 2.09 -15.25
CA LEU A 16 42.16 2.81 -14.34
C LEU A 16 40.70 2.74 -14.81
N VAL A 17 40.46 2.76 -16.13
CA VAL A 17 39.10 2.64 -16.71
C VAL A 17 38.56 1.21 -16.61
N LEU A 18 39.42 0.20 -16.70
CA LEU A 18 39.02 -1.21 -16.61
C LEU A 18 38.68 -1.66 -15.18
N LEU A 19 39.30 -1.04 -14.16
CA LEU A 19 38.95 -1.26 -12.75
C LEU A 19 37.62 -0.62 -12.34
N PHE A 20 37.15 0.42 -13.05
CA PHE A 20 35.90 1.10 -12.72
C PHE A 20 34.65 0.44 -13.35
N SER A 21 34.81 -0.51 -14.27
CA SER A 21 33.68 -1.18 -14.95
C SER A 21 33.10 -2.38 -14.21
N PHE A 22 33.68 -2.78 -13.09
CA PHE A 22 33.17 -3.86 -12.23
C PHE A 22 32.57 -3.27 -10.94
N VAL A 23 31.61 -2.37 -11.07
CA VAL A 23 30.71 -2.09 -9.94
C VAL A 23 29.64 -3.17 -10.00
N PRO A 24 29.64 -4.17 -9.10
CA PRO A 24 28.52 -5.09 -9.02
C PRO A 24 27.30 -4.27 -8.65
N SER A 25 26.37 -4.12 -9.60
CA SER A 25 25.04 -3.60 -9.30
C SER A 25 24.37 -4.61 -8.37
N THR A 26 24.57 -4.45 -7.07
CA THR A 26 23.75 -5.13 -6.07
C THR A 26 22.39 -4.46 -6.12
N THR A 27 21.56 -4.88 -7.08
CA THR A 27 20.13 -4.64 -7.05
C THR A 27 19.63 -5.35 -5.81
N THR A 28 19.47 -4.59 -4.73
CA THR A 28 18.72 -5.03 -3.57
C THR A 28 17.27 -5.14 -4.00
N ALA A 29 16.84 -6.33 -4.43
CA ALA A 29 15.44 -6.63 -4.62
C ALA A 29 14.77 -6.53 -3.25
N ARG A 30 14.15 -5.39 -2.97
CA ARG A 30 13.28 -5.24 -1.79
C ARG A 30 12.02 -6.03 -2.12
N SER A 31 11.88 -7.22 -1.53
CA SER A 31 10.59 -7.89 -1.51
C SER A 31 9.61 -6.95 -0.80
N GLN A 32 8.81 -6.25 -1.59
CA GLN A 32 7.68 -5.50 -1.09
C GLN A 32 6.67 -6.57 -0.66
N VAL A 33 6.68 -6.90 0.63
CA VAL A 33 5.52 -7.52 1.24
C VAL A 33 4.42 -6.48 1.08
N ASP A 34 3.46 -6.73 0.18
CA ASP A 34 2.32 -5.83 0.04
C ASP A 34 1.67 -5.70 1.40
N GLU A 35 1.76 -4.49 1.95
CA GLU A 35 1.17 -4.18 3.23
C GLU A 35 -0.34 -4.28 3.04
N ALA A 36 -0.99 -5.17 3.78
CA ALA A 36 -2.42 -5.43 3.67
C ALA A 36 -3.16 -4.63 4.75
N ALA A 37 -4.34 -4.10 4.40
CA ALA A 37 -5.23 -3.47 5.34
C ALA A 37 -5.60 -4.44 6.45
N GLY A 38 -5.54 -3.96 7.69
CA GLY A 38 -5.72 -4.83 8.83
C GLY A 38 -6.01 -4.08 10.12
N LEU A 39 -6.70 -4.78 11.01
CA LEU A 39 -6.92 -4.35 12.38
C LEU A 39 -5.86 -4.97 13.29
N ARG A 40 -5.14 -4.12 14.03
CA ARG A 40 -4.17 -4.55 15.04
C ARG A 40 -4.64 -4.14 16.44
N VAL A 41 -4.52 -5.06 17.39
CA VAL A 41 -4.76 -4.76 18.81
C VAL A 41 -3.60 -3.94 19.36
N VAL A 42 -3.86 -2.70 19.76
CA VAL A 42 -2.89 -1.83 20.44
C VAL A 42 -2.90 -2.07 21.95
N ARG A 43 -4.10 -2.29 22.51
CA ARG A 43 -4.30 -2.52 23.95
C ARG A 43 -5.57 -3.33 24.17
N SER A 44 -5.53 -4.26 25.12
CA SER A 44 -6.68 -5.01 25.60
C SER A 44 -6.55 -5.19 27.11
N ASP A 45 -7.29 -4.40 27.88
CA ASP A 45 -7.26 -4.43 29.34
C ASP A 45 -8.66 -4.19 29.93
N SER A 46 -8.75 -4.05 31.26
CA SER A 46 -10.03 -3.85 31.95
C SER A 46 -10.75 -2.55 31.58
N ARG A 47 -10.08 -1.60 30.90
CA ARG A 47 -10.68 -0.36 30.40
C ARG A 47 -11.28 -0.53 29.01
N GLY A 48 -10.95 -1.61 28.30
CA GLY A 48 -11.49 -1.92 26.97
C GLY A 48 -10.42 -2.36 25.97
N LEU A 49 -10.83 -2.32 24.69
CA LEU A 49 -10.04 -2.73 23.54
C LEU A 49 -9.71 -1.50 22.69
N LEU A 50 -8.43 -1.27 22.42
CA LEU A 50 -7.96 -0.27 21.46
C LEU A 50 -7.46 -0.98 20.21
N LEU A 51 -8.09 -0.68 19.08
CA LEU A 51 -7.75 -1.20 17.77
C LEU A 51 -7.16 -0.07 16.91
N ALA A 52 -6.09 -0.38 16.20
CA ALA A 52 -5.58 0.44 15.10
C ALA A 52 -6.01 -0.19 13.78
N LEU A 53 -6.54 0.62 12.87
CA LEU A 53 -6.76 0.23 11.48
C LEU A 53 -5.61 0.83 10.66
N ASP A 54 -4.76 -0.04 10.12
CA ASP A 54 -3.75 0.35 9.15
C ASP A 54 -4.33 0.14 7.75
N THR A 55 -4.28 1.17 6.91
CA THR A 55 -4.68 1.09 5.50
C THR A 55 -3.47 1.40 4.62
N PRO A 56 -3.03 0.47 3.78
CA PRO A 56 -1.98 0.74 2.79
C PRO A 56 -2.51 1.70 1.71
N ASP A 57 -1.66 2.01 0.71
CA ASP A 57 -2.14 2.66 -0.50
C ASP A 57 -3.24 1.84 -1.20
N PHE A 58 -4.00 2.51 -2.05
CA PHE A 58 -5.15 1.95 -2.75
C PHE A 58 -4.95 2.06 -4.27
N ASP A 59 -5.64 1.19 -5.00
CA ASP A 59 -5.72 1.23 -6.45
C ASP A 59 -7.10 1.69 -6.91
N LEU A 60 -7.11 2.51 -7.97
CA LEU A 60 -8.32 2.89 -8.69
C LEU A 60 -8.25 2.33 -10.11
N THR A 61 -9.17 1.44 -10.45
CA THR A 61 -9.22 0.82 -11.78
C THR A 61 -10.55 1.10 -12.47
N GLY A 62 -10.49 1.39 -13.78
CA GLY A 62 -11.70 1.63 -14.57
C GLY A 62 -12.47 0.33 -14.81
N VAL A 63 -13.78 0.34 -14.56
CA VAL A 63 -14.67 -0.81 -14.76
C VAL A 63 -15.94 -0.40 -15.49
N GLN A 64 -16.45 -1.24 -16.38
CA GLN A 64 -17.78 -1.01 -16.98
C GLN A 64 -18.87 -1.63 -16.11
N ALA A 65 -19.91 -0.85 -15.82
CA ALA A 65 -21.13 -1.33 -15.18
C ALA A 65 -22.33 -0.58 -15.78
N GLY A 66 -23.39 -1.29 -16.18
CA GLY A 66 -24.60 -0.66 -16.71
C GLY A 66 -24.39 0.23 -17.96
N GLY A 67 -23.34 -0.01 -18.75
CA GLY A 67 -23.03 0.79 -19.94
C GLY A 67 -22.25 2.09 -19.67
N GLU A 68 -21.90 2.37 -18.42
CA GLU A 68 -21.06 3.51 -18.02
C GLU A 68 -19.71 3.03 -17.47
N ILE A 69 -18.71 3.92 -17.53
CA ILE A 69 -17.38 3.68 -16.95
C ILE A 69 -17.36 4.24 -15.52
N TYR A 70 -17.10 3.34 -14.58
CA TYR A 70 -16.93 3.62 -13.16
C TYR A 70 -15.48 3.37 -12.75
N GLN A 71 -15.14 3.76 -11.52
CA GLN A 71 -13.90 3.40 -10.85
C GLN A 71 -14.19 2.35 -9.79
N ARG A 72 -13.32 1.35 -9.69
CA ARG A 72 -13.26 0.43 -8.56
C ARG A 72 -12.12 0.84 -7.65
N LEU A 73 -12.41 1.02 -6.37
CA LEU A 73 -11.43 1.27 -5.33
C LEU A 73 -11.07 -0.05 -4.66
N GLU A 74 -9.81 -0.45 -4.77
CA GLU A 74 -9.29 -1.67 -4.14
C GLU A 74 -8.21 -1.29 -3.12
N VAL A 75 -8.26 -1.94 -1.96
CA VAL A 75 -7.24 -1.83 -0.91
C VAL A 75 -6.82 -3.26 -0.59
N PRO A 76 -5.52 -3.61 -0.70
CA PRO A 76 -5.05 -4.95 -0.37
C PRO A 76 -5.53 -5.40 1.01
N GLY A 77 -6.06 -6.62 1.14
CA GLY A 77 -6.55 -7.16 2.41
C GLY A 77 -7.94 -6.70 2.86
N ALA A 78 -8.56 -5.74 2.17
CA ALA A 78 -9.93 -5.31 2.46
C ALA A 78 -10.96 -6.07 1.60
N ALA A 79 -12.11 -6.37 2.18
CA ALA A 79 -13.28 -6.85 1.44
C ALA A 79 -14.07 -5.68 0.87
N LEU A 80 -14.89 -5.92 -0.15
CA LEU A 80 -15.77 -4.88 -0.71
C LEU A 80 -17.15 -4.90 -0.05
N THR A 81 -17.74 -3.74 0.19
CA THR A 81 -19.12 -3.61 0.65
C THR A 81 -20.11 -4.11 -0.41
N GLY A 82 -21.26 -4.61 0.03
CA GLY A 82 -22.22 -5.32 -0.82
C GLY A 82 -23.63 -4.74 -0.84
N ALA A 83 -23.85 -3.52 -0.32
CA ALA A 83 -25.17 -2.92 -0.32
C ALA A 83 -25.58 -2.54 -1.75
N ALA A 84 -26.48 -3.34 -2.36
CA ALA A 84 -26.86 -3.23 -3.77
C ALA A 84 -27.18 -1.78 -4.19
N GLY A 85 -26.60 -1.35 -5.32
CA GLY A 85 -26.76 0.00 -5.87
C GLY A 85 -26.00 1.10 -5.13
N SER A 86 -25.47 0.85 -3.93
CA SER A 86 -24.60 1.79 -3.22
C SER A 86 -23.16 1.70 -3.73
N PRO A 87 -22.34 2.76 -3.60
CA PRO A 87 -20.92 2.69 -3.92
C PRO A 87 -20.24 1.52 -3.22
N GLN A 88 -19.52 0.71 -3.99
CA GLN A 88 -18.74 -0.40 -3.48
C GLN A 88 -17.43 0.13 -2.88
N LEU A 89 -17.24 -0.05 -1.57
CA LEU A 89 -16.13 0.50 -0.79
C LEU A 89 -15.32 -0.62 -0.13
N PRO A 90 -13.99 -0.46 0.03
CA PRO A 90 -13.19 -1.35 0.86
C PRO A 90 -13.60 -1.26 2.34
N ALA A 91 -13.67 -2.40 3.00
CA ALA A 91 -13.97 -2.56 4.41
C ALA A 91 -13.13 -3.67 5.04
N VAL A 92 -12.65 -3.41 6.25
CA VAL A 92 -11.96 -4.39 7.09
C VAL A 92 -12.86 -4.72 8.28
N SER A 93 -13.01 -6.00 8.58
CA SER A 93 -13.81 -6.48 9.70
C SER A 93 -13.00 -7.41 10.58
N ALA A 94 -13.34 -7.44 11.87
CA ALA A 94 -12.78 -8.38 12.84
C ALA A 94 -13.89 -8.84 13.78
N VAL A 95 -13.76 -10.07 14.26
CA VAL A 95 -14.64 -10.63 15.29
C VAL A 95 -14.00 -10.38 16.64
N ILE A 96 -14.78 -9.80 17.57
CA ILE A 96 -14.35 -9.53 18.94
C ILE A 96 -15.20 -10.34 19.93
N GLY A 97 -14.55 -10.90 20.94
CA GLY A 97 -15.24 -11.54 22.06
C GLY A 97 -15.78 -10.48 23.03
N VAL A 98 -17.09 -10.48 23.26
CA VAL A 98 -17.75 -9.57 24.21
C VAL A 98 -18.15 -10.36 25.45
N PRO A 99 -17.74 -9.95 26.66
CA PRO A 99 -18.13 -10.62 27.90
C PRO A 99 -19.66 -10.62 28.12
N PRO A 100 -20.22 -11.65 28.79
CA PRO A 100 -21.64 -11.68 29.13
C PRO A 100 -22.07 -10.46 29.95
N GLY A 101 -23.20 -9.84 29.59
CA GLY A 101 -23.75 -8.68 30.29
C GLY A 101 -23.02 -7.36 30.02
N ALA A 102 -21.97 -7.34 29.18
CA ALA A 102 -21.31 -6.11 28.77
C ALA A 102 -22.08 -5.39 27.65
N SER A 103 -22.10 -4.07 27.70
CA SER A 103 -22.57 -3.22 26.60
C SER A 103 -21.39 -2.76 25.76
N VAL A 104 -21.52 -2.81 24.44
CA VAL A 104 -20.48 -2.37 23.51
C VAL A 104 -20.74 -0.92 23.10
N SER A 105 -19.74 -0.07 23.29
CA SER A 105 -19.65 1.24 22.65
C SER A 105 -18.28 1.39 22.02
N TRP A 106 -18.18 2.27 21.04
CA TRP A 106 -16.92 2.55 20.37
C TRP A 106 -16.89 4.01 19.97
N ASN A 107 -15.68 4.54 19.84
CA ASN A 107 -15.43 5.89 19.38
C ASN A 107 -14.10 5.91 18.63
N PHE A 108 -13.94 6.86 17.73
CA PHE A 108 -12.63 7.14 17.17
C PHE A 108 -11.78 7.87 18.21
N VAL A 109 -10.55 7.40 18.40
CA VAL A 109 -9.56 8.08 19.25
C VAL A 109 -8.70 9.01 18.40
N GLU A 110 -8.29 8.53 17.23
CA GLU A 110 -7.49 9.27 16.27
C GLU A 110 -7.90 8.87 14.85
N VAL A 111 -7.90 9.83 13.92
CA VAL A 111 -8.19 9.61 12.50
C VAL A 111 -7.24 10.48 11.69
N GLN A 112 -6.57 9.87 10.70
CA GLN A 112 -5.66 10.57 9.79
C GLN A 112 -6.18 10.45 8.35
N PRO A 113 -7.13 11.31 7.94
CA PRO A 113 -7.72 11.20 6.62
C PRO A 113 -6.79 11.77 5.54
N ARG A 114 -6.70 11.08 4.40
CA ARG A 114 -6.10 11.62 3.17
C ARG A 114 -7.23 12.04 2.23
N GLN A 115 -7.29 13.33 1.91
CA GLN A 115 -8.26 13.83 0.95
C GLN A 115 -7.81 13.54 -0.48
N LEU A 116 -8.67 12.91 -1.27
CA LEU A 116 -8.44 12.70 -2.68
C LEU A 116 -9.01 13.88 -3.47
N SER A 117 -8.24 14.42 -4.41
CA SER A 117 -8.69 15.49 -5.28
C SER A 117 -9.54 14.96 -6.44
N GLY A 118 -10.55 15.73 -6.83
CA GLY A 118 -11.41 15.40 -7.97
C GLY A 118 -12.71 14.69 -7.58
N ARG A 119 -13.45 14.22 -8.60
CA ARG A 119 -14.71 13.50 -8.44
C ARG A 119 -14.53 12.07 -8.92
N THR A 120 -14.54 11.11 -8.00
CA THR A 120 -14.43 9.68 -8.31
C THR A 120 -15.84 9.08 -8.33
N LEU A 121 -16.26 8.56 -9.48
CA LEU A 121 -17.53 7.84 -9.60
C LEU A 121 -17.26 6.36 -9.33
N LEU A 122 -17.58 5.89 -8.12
CA LEU A 122 -17.34 4.50 -7.72
C LEU A 122 -18.42 3.57 -8.26
N ALA A 123 -18.01 2.38 -8.67
CA ALA A 123 -18.92 1.35 -9.15
C ALA A 123 -19.95 0.99 -8.06
N PRO A 124 -21.22 0.80 -8.42
CA PRO A 124 -22.22 0.31 -7.47
C PRO A 124 -21.95 -1.16 -7.13
N ALA A 125 -22.26 -1.56 -5.90
CA ALA A 125 -22.25 -2.97 -5.52
C ALA A 125 -23.34 -3.73 -6.30
N PRO A 126 -23.05 -4.97 -6.75
CA PRO A 126 -23.98 -5.75 -7.54
C PRO A 126 -25.23 -6.13 -6.74
N SER A 127 -26.36 -6.26 -7.44
CA SER A 127 -27.56 -6.89 -6.88
C SER A 127 -27.42 -8.42 -6.94
N PRO A 128 -27.85 -9.16 -5.90
CA PRO A 128 -27.90 -10.62 -5.92
C PRO A 128 -28.92 -11.17 -6.92
#